data_AF-A0A7V5MGX6-F1
#
_entry.id   AF-A0A7V5MGX6-F1
#
_cell.length_a   1.000
_cell.length_b   1.000
_cell.length_c   1.000
_cell.angle_alpha   90.00
_cell.angle_beta   90.00
_cell.angle_gamma   90.00
#
_symmetry.space_group_name_H-M   'P 1'
#
loop_
_entity.id
_entity.type
_entity.pdbx_description
1 polymer ?
#
loop_
_entity_poly.entity_id
_entity_poly.type
_entity_poly.pdbx_seq_one_letter_code
_entity_poly.pdbx_strand_id
1 'polypeptide(L)'
;MRRKKVGKFTKLFDEVTAVLPARSGDILRRRFGMVPGQARTLDGVGKHYGLTRERIRQIIAAAIKHVKKNLTPAMKRKIYQSLENKLKKSGHIMPEEDLIKSFAGDDPVEAGAIRFFIE
;
A
#
# COMPACT_ATOMS: atom_id res chain seq x y z
N MET A 1 -24.90 -6.70 -8.68
CA MET A 1 -23.45 -6.89 -8.47
C MET A 1 -22.75 -5.53 -8.63
N ARG A 2 -22.45 -4.82 -7.52
CA ARG A 2 -21.79 -3.50 -7.59
C ARG A 2 -20.37 -3.70 -8.14
N ARG A 3 -20.07 -3.24 -9.35
CA ARG A 3 -18.68 -3.08 -9.82
C ARG A 3 -18.00 -2.12 -8.85
N LYS A 4 -17.19 -2.65 -7.91
CA LYS A 4 -16.33 -1.79 -7.09
C LYS A 4 -15.40 -1.04 -8.04
N LYS A 5 -15.56 0.28 -8.10
CA LYS A 5 -14.70 1.16 -8.89
C LYS A 5 -13.29 1.02 -8.31
N VAL A 6 -12.31 0.59 -9.11
CA VAL A 6 -10.93 0.45 -8.64
C VAL A 6 -10.45 1.80 -8.09
N GLY A 7 -10.07 1.83 -6.82
CA GLY A 7 -9.68 3.04 -6.12
C GLY A 7 -8.40 3.67 -6.69
N LYS A 8 -8.21 4.96 -6.40
CA LYS A 8 -7.14 5.79 -6.95
C LYS A 8 -5.76 5.33 -6.45
N PHE A 9 -5.63 5.05 -5.16
CA PHE A 9 -4.39 4.59 -4.55
C PHE A 9 -4.07 3.14 -4.91
N THR A 10 -5.09 2.29 -5.08
CA THR A 10 -4.90 0.92 -5.58
C THR A 10 -4.21 0.93 -6.95
N LYS A 11 -4.68 1.77 -7.88
CA LYS A 11 -4.02 1.91 -9.20
C LYS A 11 -2.59 2.43 -9.08
N LEU A 12 -2.36 3.39 -8.18
CA LEU A 12 -1.04 3.98 -7.98
C LEU A 12 -0.07 2.96 -7.37
N PHE A 13 -0.56 2.12 -6.45
CA PHE A 13 0.18 1.00 -5.90
C PHE A 13 0.61 0.04 -7.01
N ASP A 14 -0.31 -0.34 -7.91
CA ASP A 14 -0.01 -1.23 -9.04
C ASP A 14 1.06 -0.62 -9.96
N GLU A 15 0.94 0.67 -10.27
CA GLU A 15 1.88 1.42 -11.11
C GLU A 15 3.29 1.46 -10.50
N VAL A 16 3.43 1.74 -9.20
CA VAL A 16 4.74 1.84 -8.53
C VAL A 16 5.36 0.47 -8.23
N THR A 17 4.55 -0.57 -8.09
CA THR A 17 5.02 -1.93 -7.81
C THR A 17 5.22 -2.78 -9.06
N ALA A 18 4.86 -2.28 -10.25
CA ALA A 18 5.05 -2.98 -11.52
C ALA A 18 6.51 -3.39 -11.81
N VAL A 19 7.48 -2.69 -11.21
CA VAL A 19 8.91 -3.00 -11.31
C VAL A 19 9.37 -4.16 -10.41
N LEU A 20 8.49 -4.69 -9.55
CA LEU A 20 8.81 -5.77 -8.62
C LEU A 20 8.49 -7.13 -9.23
N PRO A 21 9.20 -8.20 -8.81
CA PRO A 21 8.76 -9.57 -9.07
C PRO A 21 7.34 -9.78 -8.54
N ALA A 22 6.52 -10.55 -9.28
CA ALA A 22 5.11 -10.79 -8.95
C ALA A 22 4.91 -11.25 -7.49
N ARG A 23 5.79 -12.14 -6.99
CA ARG A 23 5.76 -12.61 -5.61
C ARG A 23 5.96 -11.50 -4.58
N SER A 24 6.90 -10.58 -4.83
CA SER A 24 7.15 -9.45 -3.93
C SER A 24 5.96 -8.47 -3.93
N GLY A 25 5.36 -8.23 -5.09
CA GLY A 25 4.13 -7.46 -5.22
C GLY A 25 2.97 -8.07 -4.42
N ASP A 26 2.76 -9.39 -4.51
CA ASP A 26 1.72 -10.08 -3.75
C ASP A 26 1.98 -10.06 -2.23
N ILE A 27 3.23 -10.26 -1.81
CA ILE A 27 3.64 -10.13 -0.40
C ILE A 27 3.30 -8.73 0.14
N LEU A 28 3.56 -7.67 -0.64
CA LEU A 28 3.18 -6.31 -0.24
C LEU A 28 1.65 -6.17 -0.16
N ARG A 29 0.89 -6.61 -1.17
CA ARG A 29 -0.59 -6.55 -1.14
C ARG A 29 -1.16 -7.21 0.10
N ARG A 30 -0.65 -8.39 0.47
CA ARG A 30 -1.07 -9.11 1.69
C ARG A 30 -0.69 -8.35 2.96
N ARG A 31 0.56 -7.89 3.07
CA ARG A 31 1.04 -7.12 4.22
C ARG A 31 0.18 -5.88 4.48
N PHE A 32 -0.19 -5.17 3.43
CA PHE A 32 -1.00 -3.95 3.54
C PHE A 32 -2.51 -4.21 3.57
N GLY A 33 -2.97 -5.46 3.49
CA GLY A 33 -4.38 -5.81 3.63
C GLY A 33 -5.23 -5.54 2.38
N MET A 34 -4.59 -5.56 1.20
CA MET A 34 -5.25 -5.40 -0.11
C MET A 34 -5.84 -6.72 -0.63
N VAL A 35 -5.64 -7.82 0.10
CA VAL A 35 -6.16 -9.16 -0.22
C VAL A 35 -7.12 -9.59 0.91
N PRO A 36 -8.31 -10.12 0.59
CA PRO A 36 -9.26 -10.60 1.60
C PRO A 36 -8.69 -11.78 2.40
N GLY A 37 -9.02 -11.84 3.69
CA GLY A 37 -8.95 -13.08 4.48
C GLY A 37 -7.60 -13.49 5.07
N GLN A 38 -6.52 -12.70 4.95
CA GLN A 38 -5.24 -13.05 5.60
C GLN A 38 -4.48 -11.87 6.22
N ALA A 39 -3.66 -12.22 7.20
CA ALA A 39 -3.15 -11.36 8.25
C ALA A 39 -2.16 -10.30 7.74
N ARG A 40 -2.38 -9.08 8.24
CA ARG A 40 -1.51 -7.90 8.13
C ARG A 40 -0.16 -8.08 8.82
N THR A 41 0.14 -9.20 9.49
CA THR A 41 1.38 -9.40 10.24
C THR A 41 2.46 -10.06 9.38
N LEU A 42 3.73 -9.78 9.66
CA LEU A 42 4.85 -10.46 9.00
C LEU A 42 4.80 -11.98 9.16
N ASP A 43 4.33 -12.46 10.32
CA ASP A 43 4.18 -13.88 10.63
C ASP A 43 3.08 -14.55 9.79
N GLY A 44 1.92 -13.91 9.65
CA GLY A 44 0.83 -14.48 8.86
C GLY A 44 1.14 -14.58 7.37
N VAL A 45 1.83 -13.58 6.82
CA VAL A 45 2.36 -13.66 5.44
C VAL A 45 3.43 -14.75 5.35
N GLY A 46 4.27 -14.90 6.37
CA GLY A 46 5.28 -15.96 6.44
C GLY A 46 4.67 -17.35 6.35
N LYS A 47 3.66 -17.64 7.17
CA LYS A 47 2.91 -18.90 7.15
C LYS A 47 2.32 -19.21 5.78
N HIS A 48 1.72 -18.22 5.12
CA HIS A 48 1.14 -18.40 3.78
C HIS A 48 2.18 -18.83 2.73
N TYR A 49 3.41 -18.33 2.85
CA TYR A 49 4.49 -18.59 1.90
C TYR A 49 5.48 -19.68 2.35
N GLY A 50 5.26 -20.31 3.50
CA GLY A 50 6.22 -21.25 4.10
C GLY A 50 7.56 -20.58 4.47
N LEU A 51 7.54 -19.30 4.81
CA LEU A 51 8.73 -18.50 5.12
C LEU A 51 8.73 -18.02 6.57
N THR A 52 9.92 -17.81 7.12
CA THR A 52 10.06 -17.18 8.44
C THR A 52 9.63 -15.71 8.39
N ARG A 53 9.20 -15.19 9.54
CA ARG A 53 8.90 -13.77 9.74
C ARG A 53 10.03 -12.86 9.25
N GLU A 54 11.27 -13.24 9.57
CA GLU A 54 12.46 -12.47 9.18
C GLU A 54 12.67 -12.49 7.67
N ARG A 55 12.44 -13.62 7.00
CA ARG A 55 12.54 -13.67 5.55
C ARG A 55 11.51 -12.79 4.86
N ILE A 56 10.27 -12.74 5.37
CA ILE A 56 9.25 -11.80 4.88
C ILE A 56 9.67 -10.35 5.10
N ARG A 57 10.22 -10.02 6.27
CA ARG A 57 10.73 -8.68 6.57
C ARG A 57 11.79 -8.24 5.56
N GLN A 58 12.73 -9.12 5.25
CA GLN A 58 13.79 -8.87 4.25
C GLN A 58 13.21 -8.63 2.85
N ILE A 59 12.25 -9.46 2.41
CA ILE A 59 11.60 -9.31 1.11
C ILE A 59 10.88 -7.96 1.01
N ILE A 60 10.12 -7.58 2.04
CA ILE A 60 9.42 -6.29 2.09
C ILE A 60 10.41 -5.13 2.03
N ALA A 61 11.48 -5.18 2.85
CA ALA A 61 12.50 -4.12 2.87
C ALA A 61 13.18 -3.98 1.50
N ALA A 62 13.54 -5.09 0.85
CA ALA A 62 14.12 -5.09 -0.49
C ALA A 62 13.14 -4.53 -1.53
N ALA A 63 11.87 -4.93 -1.46
CA ALA A 63 10.82 -4.45 -2.37
C ALA A 63 10.59 -2.94 -2.22
N ILE A 64 10.45 -2.43 -0.99
CA ILE A 64 10.29 -0.99 -0.73
C ILE A 64 11.51 -0.22 -1.23
N LYS A 65 12.72 -0.71 -0.96
CA LYS A 65 13.96 -0.09 -1.46
C LYS A 65 13.98 -0.02 -3.00
N HIS A 66 13.55 -1.09 -3.66
CA HIS A 66 13.48 -1.15 -5.11
C HIS A 66 12.42 -0.18 -5.68
N VAL A 67 11.23 -0.11 -5.07
CA VAL A 67 10.20 0.85 -5.46
C VAL A 67 10.70 2.28 -5.29
N LYS A 68 11.28 2.63 -4.13
CA LYS A 68 11.81 3.97 -3.85
C LYS A 68 12.91 4.39 -4.85
N LYS A 69 13.76 3.44 -5.29
CA LYS A 69 14.82 3.67 -6.28
C LYS A 69 14.25 3.94 -7.68
N ASN A 70 13.20 3.23 -8.07
CA ASN A 70 12.59 3.35 -9.40
C ASN A 70 11.47 4.39 -9.47
N LEU A 71 11.19 5.07 -8.36
CA LEU A 71 10.14 6.08 -8.28
C LEU A 71 10.56 7.36 -9.03
N THR A 72 9.95 7.60 -10.18
CA THR A 72 10.25 8.79 -10.98
C THR A 72 9.78 10.07 -10.28
N PRO A 73 10.38 11.24 -10.56
CA PRO A 73 9.92 12.53 -10.02
C PRO A 73 8.44 12.81 -10.32
N ALA A 74 7.98 12.42 -11.51
CA ALA A 74 6.58 12.55 -11.92
C ALA A 74 5.64 11.72 -11.03
N MET A 75 5.99 10.47 -10.75
CA MET A 75 5.21 9.59 -9.87
C MET A 75 5.20 10.10 -8.43
N LYS A 76 6.36 10.54 -7.91
CA LYS A 76 6.45 11.18 -6.58
C LYS A 76 5.48 12.35 -6.46
N ARG A 77 5.50 13.28 -7.43
CA ARG A 77 4.59 14.43 -7.46
C ARG A 77 3.12 14.01 -7.48
N LYS A 78 2.76 12.99 -8.26
CA LYS A 78 1.40 12.43 -8.32
C LYS A 78 0.95 11.86 -6.97
N ILE A 79 1.84 11.19 -6.24
CA ILE A 79 1.60 10.67 -4.88
C ILE A 79 1.38 11.85 -3.92
N TYR A 80 2.32 12.80 -3.85
CA TYR A 80 2.23 13.95 -2.93
C TYR A 80 0.97 14.78 -3.17
N GLN A 81 0.65 15.12 -4.42
CA GLN A 81 -0.57 15.86 -4.76
C GLN A 81 -1.84 15.08 -4.35
N SER A 82 -1.81 13.75 -4.43
CA SER A 82 -2.94 12.93 -4.03
C SER A 82 -3.18 12.95 -2.52
N LEU A 83 -2.12 13.07 -1.72
CA LEU A 83 -2.19 13.16 -0.25
C LEU A 83 -2.50 14.60 0.23
N GLU A 84 -1.80 15.59 -0.34
CA GLU A 84 -1.81 16.98 0.13
C GLU A 84 -3.17 17.67 -0.05
N ASN A 85 -3.89 17.37 -1.15
CA ASN A 85 -5.18 17.99 -1.46
C ASN A 85 -6.26 17.72 -0.41
N LYS A 86 -6.16 16.63 0.38
CA LYS A 86 -7.07 16.38 1.50
C LYS A 86 -6.51 16.86 2.85
N LEU A 87 -5.20 16.73 3.08
CA LEU A 87 -4.57 17.20 4.32
C LEU A 87 -4.70 18.72 4.54
N LYS A 88 -4.69 19.51 3.46
CA LYS A 88 -4.92 20.97 3.53
C LYS A 88 -6.30 21.34 4.08
N LYS A 89 -7.30 20.47 3.92
CA LYS A 89 -8.66 20.71 4.43
C LYS A 89 -8.82 20.40 5.92
N SER A 90 -7.86 19.68 6.51
CA SER A 90 -7.92 19.19 7.90
C SER A 90 -6.86 19.81 8.81
N GLY A 91 -6.19 20.89 8.41
CA GLY A 91 -5.19 21.55 9.25
C GLY A 91 -3.82 20.83 9.33
N HIS A 92 -3.44 20.09 8.30
CA HIS A 92 -2.11 19.47 8.10
C HIS A 92 -1.71 18.32 9.03
N ILE A 93 -2.38 18.10 10.15
CA ILE A 93 -2.11 16.98 11.06
C ILE A 93 -3.39 16.16 11.23
N MET A 94 -3.29 14.85 11.04
CA MET A 94 -4.42 13.92 11.13
C MET A 94 -3.93 12.54 11.59
N PRO A 95 -4.68 11.83 12.45
CA PRO A 95 -4.41 10.43 12.74
C PRO A 95 -4.40 9.58 11.47
N GLU A 96 -3.50 8.58 11.40
CA GLU A 96 -3.42 7.67 10.25
C GLU A 96 -4.77 7.04 9.90
N GLU A 97 -5.53 6.61 10.92
CA GLU A 97 -6.82 5.96 10.71
C GLU A 97 -7.84 6.89 10.05
N ASP A 98 -7.89 8.15 10.48
CA ASP A 98 -8.79 9.16 9.93
C ASP A 98 -8.37 9.53 8.51
N LEU A 99 -7.06 9.59 8.25
CA LEU A 99 -6.52 9.82 6.92
C LEU A 99 -6.97 8.70 5.99
N ILE A 100 -6.75 7.45 6.39
CA ILE A 100 -7.15 6.28 5.61
C ILE A 100 -8.66 6.28 5.37
N LYS A 101 -9.48 6.49 6.40
CA LYS A 101 -10.95 6.56 6.25
C LYS A 101 -11.38 7.68 5.31
N SER A 102 -10.75 8.85 5.40
CA SER A 102 -11.07 10.00 4.52
C SER A 102 -10.80 9.70 3.05
N PHE A 103 -9.83 8.83 2.75
CA PHE A 103 -9.43 8.47 1.40
C PHE A 103 -10.09 7.21 0.85
N ALA A 104 -10.19 6.15 1.66
CA ALA A 104 -10.71 4.85 1.26
C ALA A 104 -12.22 4.70 1.48
N GLY A 105 -12.83 5.49 2.37
CA GLY A 105 -14.17 5.19 2.88
C GLY A 105 -14.22 3.77 3.46
N ASP A 106 -15.18 2.96 2.96
CA ASP A 106 -15.37 1.56 3.37
C ASP A 106 -14.62 0.56 2.47
N ASP A 107 -13.72 0.99 1.57
CA ASP A 107 -12.96 0.07 0.72
C ASP A 107 -11.67 -0.40 1.39
N PRO A 108 -11.60 -1.65 1.90
CA PRO A 108 -10.40 -2.16 2.58
C PRO A 108 -9.19 -2.27 1.64
N VAL A 109 -9.40 -2.47 0.33
CA VAL A 109 -8.31 -2.59 -0.64
C VAL A 109 -7.65 -1.24 -0.85
N GLU A 110 -8.47 -0.19 -1.01
CA GLU A 110 -7.98 1.19 -1.12
C GLU A 110 -7.31 1.63 0.19
N ALA A 111 -7.87 1.26 1.34
CA ALA A 111 -7.27 1.53 2.65
C ALA A 111 -5.88 0.90 2.79
N GLY A 112 -5.70 -0.32 2.28
CA GLY A 112 -4.40 -0.98 2.23
C GLY A 112 -3.41 -0.28 1.32
N ALA A 113 -3.85 0.17 0.13
CA ALA A 113 -3.00 0.92 -0.77
C ALA A 113 -2.48 2.22 -0.13
N ILE A 114 -3.32 2.93 0.63
CA ILE A 114 -2.92 4.16 1.33
C ILE A 114 -1.89 3.88 2.42
N ARG A 115 -2.07 2.81 3.21
CA ARG A 115 -1.10 2.38 4.24
C ARG A 115 0.30 2.20 3.68
N PHE A 116 0.42 1.64 2.48
CA PHE A 116 1.71 1.50 1.81
C PHE A 116 2.43 2.83 1.56
N PHE A 117 1.70 3.92 1.29
CA PHE A 117 2.30 5.21 0.96
C PHE A 117 2.62 6.09 2.17
N ILE A 118 2.13 5.74 3.36
CA ILE A 118 2.35 6.50 4.60
C ILE A 118 3.40 5.87 5.52
N GLU A 119 3.86 4.64 5.21
CA GLU A 119 4.90 3.91 5.96
C GLU A 119 6.30 4.04 5.32
#